data_AF-A0A7X7X1U1-F1
#
_entry.id   AF-A0A7X7X1U1-F1
#
_cell.length_a   1.000
_cell.length_b   1.000
_cell.length_c   1.000
_cell.angle_alpha   90.00
_cell.angle_beta   90.00
_cell.angle_gamma   90.00
#
_symmetry.space_group_name_H-M   'P 1'
#
loop_
_entity.id
_entity.type
_entity.pdbx_description
1 polymer ?
#
loop_
_entity_poly.entity_id
_entity_poly.type
_entity_poly.pdbx_seq_one_letter_code
_entity_poly.pdbx_strand_id
1 'polypeptide(L)' 'MLTVLAVFIILIIYDLQKFIRKKEPVRVFVLYFFFMAAGFTVSLLLAAGKRPYSPSQMIEAVFKMIGIVK' A
#
# COMPACT_ATOMS: atom_id res chain seq x y z
N MET A 1 -4.77 14.68 -2.89
CA MET A 1 -4.95 13.62 -3.91
C MET A 1 -3.95 13.76 -5.07
N LEU A 2 -3.94 14.88 -5.80
CA LEU A 2 -3.05 15.08 -6.96
C LEU A 2 -1.55 14.93 -6.64
N THR A 3 -1.09 15.44 -5.49
CA THR A 3 0.31 15.29 -5.06
C THR A 3 0.70 13.82 -4.83
N VAL A 4 -0.19 13.02 -4.25
CA VAL A 4 0.04 11.58 -4.02
C VAL A 4 0.18 10.86 -5.36
N LEU A 5 -0.71 11.16 -6.31
CA LEU A 5 -0.63 10.61 -7.66
C LEU A 5 0.68 10.98 -8.35
N ALA A 6 1.06 12.26 -8.33
CA ALA A 6 2.28 12.74 -8.97
C ALA A 6 3.54 12.06 -8.41
N VAL A 7 3.66 11.96 -7.08
CA VAL A 7 4.81 11.30 -6.43
C VAL A 7 4.89 9.83 -6.81
N PHE A 8 3.78 9.09 -6.74
CA PHE A 8 3.78 7.66 -7.08
C PHE A 8 4.05 7.40 -8.56
N ILE A 9 3.53 8.24 -9.46
CA ILE A 9 3.83 8.15 -10.91
C ILE A 9 5.33 8.32 -11.15
N ILE A 10 5.96 9.33 -10.54
CA ILE A 10 7.39 9.57 -10.69
C ILE A 10 8.21 8.37 -10.18
N LEU A 11 7.86 7.84 -9.00
CA LEU A 11 8.53 6.66 -8.44
C LEU A 11 8.39 5.44 -9.34
N ILE A 12 7.19 5.15 -9.83
CA ILE A 12 6.94 4.01 -10.72
C ILE A 12 7.76 4.14 -12.00
N ILE A 13 7.81 5.32 -12.62
CA ILE A 13 8.58 5.54 -13.86
C ILE A 13 10.08 5.35 -13.59
N TYR A 14 10.59 5.94 -12.50
CA TYR A 14 12.01 5.85 -12.14
C TYR A 14 12.43 4.41 -11.85
N ASP A 15 11.65 3.69 -11.07
CA ASP A 15 11.98 2.31 -10.69
C ASP A 15 11.77 1.33 -11.85
N LEU A 16 10.78 1.55 -12.73
CA LEU A 16 10.60 0.73 -13.93
C LEU A 16 11.81 0.82 -14.87
N GLN A 17 12.37 2.02 -15.04
CA GLN A 17 13.63 2.19 -15.81
C GLN A 17 14.79 1.42 -15.18
N LYS A 18 14.90 1.43 -13.85
CA LYS A 18 15.92 0.70 -13.11
C LYS A 18 15.76 -0.82 -13.25
N PHE A 19 14.54 -1.34 -13.15
CA PHE A 19 14.23 -2.75 -13.33
C PHE A 19 14.59 -3.25 -14.73
N ILE A 20 14.24 -2.49 -15.77
CA ILE A 20 14.58 -2.82 -17.16
C ILE A 20 16.10 -2.82 -17.37
N ARG A 21 16.83 -1.85 -16.79
CA ARG A 21 18.29 -1.77 -16.91
C ARG A 21 19.03 -2.89 -16.19
N LYS A 22 18.57 -3.30 -15.01
CA LYS A 22 19.27 -4.29 -14.19
C LYS A 22 18.88 -5.75 -14.44
N LYS A 23 17.86 -6.01 -15.29
CA LYS A 23 17.33 -7.37 -15.55
C LYS A 23 17.09 -8.18 -14.27
N GLU A 24 16.51 -7.52 -13.28
CA GLU A 24 16.21 -8.13 -11.99
C GLU A 24 15.25 -9.33 -12.18
N PRO A 25 15.36 -10.37 -11.33
CA PRO A 25 14.48 -11.52 -11.42
C PRO A 25 13.02 -11.14 -11.19
N VAL A 26 12.12 -11.74 -11.97
CA VAL A 26 10.66 -11.46 -11.95
C VAL A 26 10.07 -11.53 -10.55
N ARG A 27 10.59 -12.42 -9.68
CA ARG A 27 10.15 -12.54 -8.29
C ARG A 27 10.31 -11.23 -7.49
N VAL A 28 11.41 -10.51 -7.69
CA VAL A 28 11.67 -9.23 -7.01
C VAL A 28 10.71 -8.17 -7.54
N PHE A 29 10.45 -8.16 -8.84
CA PHE A 29 9.48 -7.26 -9.45
C PHE A 29 8.07 -7.45 -8.90
N VAL A 30 7.62 -8.70 -8.74
CA VAL A 30 6.29 -9.03 -8.17
C VAL A 30 6.16 -8.52 -6.73
N LEU A 31 7.16 -8.80 -5.88
CA LEU A 31 7.15 -8.33 -4.49
C LEU A 31 7.16 -6.81 -4.43
N TYR A 32 8.03 -6.18 -5.21
CA TYR A 32 8.10 -4.73 -5.31
C TYR A 32 6.75 -4.11 -5.72
N PHE A 33 6.13 -4.63 -6.78
CA PHE A 33 4.85 -4.12 -7.26
C PHE A 33 3.75 -4.31 -6.22
N PHE A 34 3.74 -5.44 -5.50
CA PHE A 34 2.82 -5.68 -4.41
C PHE A 34 2.95 -4.63 -3.29
N PHE A 35 4.17 -4.40 -2.80
CA PHE A 35 4.41 -3.39 -1.76
C PHE A 35 4.10 -1.97 -2.25
N MET A 36 4.44 -1.67 -3.50
CA MET A 36 4.15 -0.38 -4.13
C MET A 36 2.64 -0.12 -4.22
N ALA A 37 1.88 -1.09 -4.72
CA ALA A 37 0.44 -1.00 -4.86
C ALA A 37 -0.27 -0.90 -3.50
N ALA A 38 0.20 -1.67 -2.50
CA ALA A 38 -0.31 -1.57 -1.13
C ALA A 38 -0.06 -0.18 -0.53
N GLY A 39 1.17 0.34 -0.63
CA GLY A 39 1.53 1.67 -0.15
C GLY A 39 0.75 2.79 -0.86
N PHE A 40 0.54 2.66 -2.17
CA PHE A 40 -0.27 3.59 -2.95
C PHE A 40 -1.73 3.57 -2.49
N THR A 41 -2.31 2.39 -2.33
CA THR A 41 -3.69 2.22 -1.88
C THR A 41 -3.91 2.84 -0.50
N VAL A 42 -3.01 2.57 0.45
CA VAL A 42 -3.06 3.19 1.79
C VAL A 42 -2.95 4.71 1.70
N SER A 43 -2.04 5.21 0.86
CA SER A 43 -1.85 6.66 0.66
C SER A 43 -3.10 7.32 0.04
N LEU A 44 -3.77 6.65 -0.90
CA LEU A 44 -5.03 7.12 -1.48
C LEU A 44 -6.16 7.13 -0.45
N LEU A 45 -6.28 6.08 0.37
CA LEU A 45 -7.27 6.02 1.45
C LEU A 45 -7.07 7.18 2.42
N LEU A 46 -5.84 7.39 2.89
CA LEU A 46 -5.48 8.50 3.77
C LEU A 46 -5.77 9.87 3.13
N ALA A 47 -5.42 10.05 1.86
CA ALA A 47 -5.69 11.29 1.12
C ALA A 47 -7.20 11.54 0.88
N ALA A 48 -8.01 10.49 0.87
CA ALA A 48 -9.47 10.57 0.82
C ALA A 48 -10.12 10.76 2.21
N GLY A 49 -9.31 10.98 3.25
CA GLY A 49 -9.78 11.13 4.63
C GLY A 49 -10.25 9.81 5.27
N LYS A 50 -10.13 8.68 4.56
CA LYS A 50 -10.45 7.36 5.09
C LYS A 50 -9.22 6.79 5.77
N ARG A 51 -9.23 6.78 7.10
CA ARG A 51 -8.18 6.09 7.85
C ARG A 51 -8.34 4.59 7.60
N PRO A 52 -7.27 3.89 7.15
CA PRO A 52 -7.28 2.43 7.13
C PRO A 52 -7.59 1.92 8.53
N TYR A 53 -8.26 0.76 8.62
CA TYR A 53 -8.50 0.10 9.90
C TYR A 53 -7.20 0.02 10.69
N SER A 54 -7.17 0.64 11.87
CA SER A 54 -5.98 0.57 12.71
C SER A 54 -5.83 -0.86 13.25
N PRO A 55 -4.61 -1.29 13.60
CA PRO A 55 -4.40 -2.57 14.26
C PRO A 55 -5.29 -2.72 15.51
N SER A 56 -5.50 -1.64 16.27
CA SER A 56 -6.43 -1.63 17.40
C SER A 56 -7.89 -1.87 16.99
N GLN A 57 -8.37 -1.26 15.91
CA GLN A 57 -9.73 -1.49 15.40
C GLN A 57 -9.91 -2.91 14.84
N MET A 58 -8.85 -3.49 14.23
CA MET A 58 -8.88 -4.89 13.80
C MET A 58 -8.95 -5.82 15.00
N ILE A 59 -8.13 -5.58 16.03
CA ILE A 59 -8.14 -6.34 17.28
C ILE A 59 -9.51 -6.22 17.96
N GLU A 60 -10.06 -5.01 18.06
CA GLU A 60 -11.39 -4.75 18.62
C GLU A 60 -12.49 -5.48 17.84
N ALA A 61 -12.44 -5.45 16.50
CA ALA A 61 -13.39 -6.18 15.66
C ALA A 61 -13.30 -7.71 15.88
N VAL A 62 -12.09 -8.25 16.07
CA VAL A 62 -11.88 -9.66 16.40
C VAL A 62 -12.47 -9.98 17.79
N PHE A 63 -12.20 -9.17 18.80
CA PHE A 63 -12.77 -9.36 20.14
C PHE A 63 -14.30 -9.25 20.15
N LYS A 64 -14.86 -8.35 19.35
CA LYS A 64 -16.31 -8.18 19.19
C LYS A 64 -16.94 -9.38 18.48
N MET A 65 -16.27 -9.93 17.46
CA MET A 65 -16.71 -11.14 16.76
C MET A 65 -16.72 -12.37 17.67
N ILE A 66 -15.77 -12.46 18.61
CA ILE A 66 -15.69 -13.56 19.59
C ILE A 66 -16.64 -13.32 20.80
N GLY A 67 -17.31 -12.16 20.85
CA GLY A 67 -18.27 -11.83 21.92
C GLY A 67 -17.64 -11.42 23.25
N ILE A 68 -16.34 -11.11 23.26
CA ILE A 68 -15.58 -10.74 24.46
C ILE A 68 -15.81 -9.26 24.82
N VAL A 69 -16.11 -8.41 23.83
CA VAL A 69 -16.33 -6.97 23.98
C VAL A 69 -17.72 -6.63 23.44
N LYS A 70 -18.52 -5.85 24.20
CA LYS A 70 -19.88 -5.41 23.83
C LYS A 70 -19.87 -4.26 22.83
#